data_AF-A0A8S9NLE8-F1
#
_entry.id   AF-A0A8S9NLE8-F1
#
_cell.length_a   1.000
_cell.length_b   1.000
_cell.length_c   1.000
_cell.angle_alpha   90.00
_cell.angle_beta   90.00
_cell.angle_gamma   90.00
#
_symmetry.space_group_name_H-M   'P 1'
#
loop_
_entity.id
_entity.type
_entity.pdbx_description
1 polymer ?
#
loop_
_entity_poly.entity_id
_entity_poly.type
_entity_poly.pdbx_seq_one_letter_code
_entity_poly.pdbx_strand_id
1 'polypeptide(L)'
;MGITEWLKENVKDEEYVVMKAEAEVVEEMMRNKSIKMVDELFLECKPKGLGLRGRRTMQSKSGRAYWECLALYGKLRDEGVAVHQWWG
;
A
#
# COMPACT_ATOMS: atom_id res chain seq x y z
N MET A 1 3.65 -1.19 18.74
CA MET A 1 4.69 -0.79 17.79
C MET A 1 4.07 -0.76 16.40
N GLY A 2 4.01 0.40 15.76
CA GLY A 2 3.42 0.55 14.41
C GLY A 2 4.42 0.18 13.31
N ILE A 3 3.97 -0.03 12.07
CA ILE A 3 4.88 -0.38 10.96
C ILE A 3 5.94 0.70 10.71
N THR A 4 5.57 1.97 10.88
CA THR A 4 6.49 3.11 10.74
C THR A 4 7.60 3.08 11.78
N GLU A 5 7.27 2.70 13.01
CA GLU A 5 8.22 2.60 14.11
C GLU A 5 9.15 1.41 13.89
N TRP A 6 8.59 0.27 13.50
CA TRP A 6 9.35 -0.92 13.16
C TRP A 6 10.38 -0.65 12.05
N LEU A 7 9.98 0.02 10.95
CA LEU A 7 10.89 0.37 9.85
C LEU A 7 12.04 1.26 10.34
N LYS A 8 11.76 2.27 11.16
CA LYS A 8 12.78 3.19 11.67
C LYS A 8 13.80 2.51 12.58
N GLU A 9 13.39 1.51 13.34
CA GLU A 9 14.27 0.80 14.27
C GLU A 9 15.07 -0.32 13.59
N ASN A 10 14.54 -0.91 12.52
CA ASN A 10 15.08 -2.15 11.95
C ASN A 10 15.67 -2.00 10.54
N VAL A 11 15.34 -0.93 9.81
CA VAL A 11 15.80 -0.72 8.43
C VAL A 11 16.82 0.41 8.38
N LYS A 12 17.94 0.15 7.69
CA LYS A 12 18.96 1.16 7.36
C LYS A 12 18.77 1.67 5.94
N ASP A 13 19.27 2.87 5.66
CA ASP A 13 19.16 3.53 4.34
C ASP A 13 19.81 2.73 3.18
N GLU A 14 20.68 1.76 3.49
CA GLU A 14 21.40 0.93 2.51
C GLU A 14 20.64 -0.36 2.13
N GLU A 15 19.56 -0.68 2.85
CA GLU A 15 18.82 -1.91 2.66
C GLU A 15 17.70 -1.72 1.64
N TYR A 16 17.58 -2.67 0.70
CA TYR A 16 16.50 -2.67 -0.28
C TYR A 16 15.25 -3.34 0.31
N VAL A 17 14.21 -2.55 0.54
CA VAL A 17 12.99 -2.98 1.22
C VAL A 17 11.86 -3.23 0.23
N VAL A 18 11.38 -4.47 0.23
CA VAL A 18 10.19 -4.89 -0.52
C VAL A 18 9.06 -5.18 0.45
N MET A 19 7.90 -4.57 0.24
CA MET A 19 6.74 -4.78 1.09
C MET A 19 5.48 -5.10 0.29
N LYS A 20 4.57 -5.82 0.93
CA LYS A 20 3.17 -5.91 0.52
C LYS A 20 2.32 -5.34 1.65
N ALA A 21 1.49 -4.35 1.36
CA ALA A 21 0.70 -3.67 2.38
C ALA A 21 -0.65 -3.21 1.86
N GLU A 22 -1.64 -3.18 2.76
CA GLU A 22 -2.97 -2.67 2.48
C GLU A 22 -2.97 -1.14 2.35
N ALA A 23 -3.90 -0.63 1.56
CA ALA A 23 -3.97 0.77 1.20
C ALA A 23 -4.13 1.72 2.41
N GLU A 24 -4.72 1.26 3.51
CA GLU A 24 -4.82 1.99 4.78
C GLU A 24 -3.47 2.14 5.48
N VAL A 25 -2.67 1.07 5.49
CA VAL A 25 -1.32 1.07 6.07
C VAL A 25 -0.40 1.98 5.26
N VAL A 26 -0.47 1.89 3.94
CA VAL A 26 0.34 2.71 3.03
C VAL A 26 0.04 4.19 3.19
N GLU A 27 -1.24 4.58 3.34
CA GLU A 27 -1.59 5.98 3.61
C GLU A 27 -1.05 6.49 4.94
N GLU A 28 -1.00 5.64 5.97
CA GLU A 28 -0.37 6.00 7.23
C GLU A 28 1.13 6.24 7.06
N MET A 29 1.80 5.39 6.29
CA MET A 29 3.23 5.54 5.97
C MET A 29 3.51 6.81 5.17
N MET A 30 2.63 7.17 4.23
CA MET A 30 2.68 8.44 3.49
C MET A 30 2.56 9.63 4.46
N ARG A 31 1.57 9.62 5.36
CA ARG A 31 1.39 10.69 6.37
C ARG A 31 2.60 10.84 7.27
N ASN A 32 3.22 9.74 7.66
CA ASN A 32 4.38 9.72 8.56
C ASN A 32 5.72 9.85 7.84
N LYS A 33 5.73 9.98 6.51
CA LYS A 33 6.93 10.05 5.65
C LYS A 33 7.89 8.87 5.82
N SER A 34 7.38 7.71 6.21
CA SER A 34 8.16 6.46 6.32
C SER A 34 8.15 5.66 5.02
N ILE A 35 7.29 6.01 4.06
CA ILE A 35 7.20 5.35 2.76
C ILE A 35 8.51 5.39 1.95
N LYS A 36 9.33 6.43 2.16
CA LYS A 36 10.66 6.58 1.54
C LYS A 36 11.68 5.50 1.95
N MET A 37 11.36 4.71 2.98
CA MET A 37 12.18 3.57 3.43
C MET A 37 11.78 2.28 2.70
N VAL A 38 10.88 2.36 1.72
CA VAL A 38 10.39 1.24 0.92
C VAL A 38 10.76 1.50 -0.53
N ASP A 39 11.54 0.61 -1.12
CA ASP A 39 11.96 0.70 -2.52
C ASP A 39 10.90 0.12 -3.45
N GLU A 40 10.30 -1.00 -3.06
CA GLU A 40 9.28 -1.70 -3.86
C GLU A 40 8.06 -2.08 -3.02
N LEU A 41 6.88 -1.79 -3.55
CA LEU A 41 5.61 -1.96 -2.85
C LEU A 41 4.57 -2.68 -3.71
N PHE A 42 4.07 -3.80 -3.22
CA PHE A 42 2.84 -4.44 -3.69
C PHE A 42 1.65 -3.82 -2.95
N LEU A 43 0.97 -2.87 -3.59
CA LEU A 43 -0.18 -2.18 -3.05
C LEU A 43 -1.41 -3.09 -3.11
N GLU A 44 -1.84 -3.59 -1.95
CA GLU A 44 -3.08 -4.33 -1.82
C GLU A 44 -4.26 -3.35 -1.65
N CYS A 45 -5.10 -3.27 -2.67
CA CYS A 45 -6.31 -2.46 -2.64
C CYS A 45 -7.47 -3.26 -3.21
N LYS A 46 -8.56 -3.40 -2.43
CA LYS A 46 -9.75 -4.20 -2.78
C LYS A 46 -10.95 -3.28 -3.01
N PRO A 47 -11.09 -2.71 -4.22
CA PRO A 47 -12.12 -1.73 -4.51
C PRO A 47 -13.49 -2.37 -4.60
N LYS A 48 -14.53 -1.61 -4.28
CA LYS A 48 -15.92 -2.03 -4.49
C LYS A 48 -16.19 -2.21 -5.99
N GLY A 49 -16.75 -3.36 -6.36
CA GLY A 49 -17.25 -3.62 -7.71
C GLY A 49 -16.22 -4.12 -8.73
N LEU A 50 -14.92 -4.09 -8.43
CA LEU A 50 -13.89 -4.76 -9.23
C LEU A 50 -13.85 -6.25 -8.87
N GLY A 51 -14.99 -6.91 -9.00
CA GLY A 51 -15.09 -8.35 -8.85
C GLY A 51 -14.51 -9.02 -10.07
N LEU A 52 -13.22 -9.36 -10.05
CA LEU A 52 -12.77 -10.56 -10.75
C LEU A 52 -13.66 -11.70 -10.22
N ARG A 53 -14.50 -12.24 -11.11
CA ARG A 53 -15.47 -13.31 -10.83
C ARG A 53 -14.80 -14.42 -10.01
N GLY A 54 -15.06 -14.51 -8.71
CA GLY A 54 -14.49 -15.63 -7.96
C GLY A 54 -14.75 -15.71 -6.47
N ARG A 55 -14.57 -14.64 -5.70
CA ARG A 55 -14.70 -14.73 -4.23
C ARG A 55 -15.52 -13.60 -3.65
N ARG A 56 -16.75 -13.96 -3.25
CA ARG A 56 -17.55 -13.24 -2.25
C ARG A 56 -16.83 -13.36 -0.89
N THR A 57 -15.72 -12.67 -0.71
CA THR A 57 -15.07 -12.53 0.60
C THR A 57 -15.54 -11.23 1.22
N MET A 58 -16.41 -11.39 2.22
CA MET A 58 -16.73 -10.48 3.33
C MET A 58 -16.53 -8.99 3.01
N GLN A 59 -17.61 -8.37 2.55
CA GLN A 59 -17.72 -6.93 2.34
C GLN A 59 -17.34 -6.18 3.63
N SER A 60 -16.10 -5.66 3.68
CA SER A 60 -15.81 -4.48 4.48
C SER A 60 -16.77 -3.38 3.99
N LYS A 61 -17.62 -2.88 4.90
CA LYS A 61 -18.64 -1.86 4.60
C LYS A 61 -18.02 -0.56 4.04
N SER A 62 -16.70 -0.37 4.13
CA SER A 62 -15.96 0.84 3.75
C SER A 62 -15.00 0.71 2.56
N GLY A 63 -15.09 -0.34 1.72
CA GLY A 63 -14.17 -0.50 0.58
C GLY A 63 -14.07 0.73 -0.34
N ARG A 64 -12.83 1.08 -0.75
CA ARG A 64 -12.49 2.20 -1.65
C ARG A 64 -13.06 2.02 -3.06
N ALA A 65 -13.21 3.10 -3.80
CA ALA A 65 -13.43 3.06 -5.25
C ALA A 65 -12.11 2.70 -5.98
N TYR A 66 -12.21 2.11 -7.16
CA TYR A 66 -11.05 1.76 -7.98
C TYR A 66 -10.14 2.96 -8.27
N TRP A 67 -10.74 4.12 -8.56
CA TRP A 67 -10.01 5.36 -8.83
C TRP A 67 -9.22 5.88 -7.63
N GLU A 68 -9.71 5.64 -6.41
CA GLU A 68 -8.98 6.04 -5.18
C GLU A 68 -7.71 5.19 -5.01
N CYS A 69 -7.79 3.89 -5.29
CA CYS A 69 -6.63 3.00 -5.32
C CYS A 69 -5.62 3.43 -6.40
N LEU A 70 -6.09 3.80 -7.60
CA LEU A 70 -5.22 4.31 -8.67
C LEU A 70 -4.59 5.67 -8.33
N ALA A 71 -5.32 6.55 -7.66
CA ALA A 71 -4.78 7.83 -7.21
C ALA A 71 -3.68 7.62 -6.16
N LEU A 72 -3.86 6.69 -5.22
CA LEU A 72 -2.82 6.32 -4.26
C LEU A 72 -1.61 5.69 -4.97
N TYR A 73 -1.84 4.79 -5.92
CA TYR A 73 -0.79 4.19 -6.76
C TYR A 73 0.07 5.26 -7.45
N GLY A 74 -0.55 6.29 -8.04
CA GLY A 74 0.15 7.41 -8.67
C GLY A 74 1.02 8.18 -7.67
N LYS A 75 0.44 8.57 -6.53
CA LYS A 75 1.16 9.32 -5.48
C LYS A 75 2.40 8.58 -4.96
N LEU A 76 2.30 7.26 -4.79
CA LEU A 76 3.43 6.45 -4.31
C LEU A 76 4.59 6.42 -5.31
N ARG A 77 4.27 6.42 -6.61
CA ARG A 77 5.29 6.52 -7.67
C ARG A 77 5.94 7.89 -7.72
N ASP A 78 5.18 8.95 -7.41
CA ASP A 78 5.72 10.31 -7.30
C ASP A 78 6.70 10.44 -6.11
N GLU A 79 6.54 9.64 -5.06
CA GLU A 79 7.50 9.52 -3.94
C GLU A 79 8.74 8.67 -4.30
N GLY A 80 8.81 8.11 -5.50
CA GLY A 80 9.96 7.33 -5.97
C GLY A 80 9.90 5.82 -5.68
N VAL A 81 8.77 5.31 -5.18
CA VAL A 81 8.60 3.87 -4.89
C VAL A 81 8.24 3.10 -6.16
N ALA A 82 8.84 1.93 -6.36
CA ALA A 82 8.43 0.98 -7.39
C ALA A 82 7.14 0.25 -6.96
N VAL A 83 5.99 0.65 -7.52
CA VAL A 83 4.69 0.14 -7.08
C VAL A 83 4.09 -0.87 -8.06
N HIS A 84 3.67 -2.01 -7.51
CA HIS A 84 2.92 -3.07 -8.18
C HIS A 84 1.49 -3.12 -7.64
N GLN A 85 0.53 -3.27 -8.54
CA GLN A 85 -0.88 -3.40 -8.19
C GLN A 85 -1.22 -4.82 -7.71
N TRP A 86 -1.86 -4.98 -6.55
CA TRP A 86 -2.27 -6.27 -6.00
C TRP A 86 -3.77 -6.28 -5.63
N TRP A 87 -4.63 -6.59 -6.60
CA TRP A 87 -6.10 -6.51 -6.42
C TRP A 87 -6.74 -7.77 -5.83
N GLY A 88 -5.94 -8.83 -5.60
CA GLY A 88 -6.42 -10.13 -5.12
C GLY A 88 -6.92 -11.04 -6.22
#